data_AF-A0A349GNB2-F1
#
_entry.id   AF-A0A349GNB2-F1
#
_cell.length_a   1.000
_cell.length_b   1.000
_cell.length_c   1.000
_cell.angle_alpha   90.00
_cell.angle_beta   90.00
_cell.angle_gamma   90.00
#
_symmetry.space_group_name_H-M   'P 1'
#
loop_
_entity.id
_entity.type
_entity.pdbx_description
1 polymer ?
#
loop_
_entity_poly.entity_id
_entity_poly.type
_entity_poly.pdbx_seq_one_letter_code
_entity_poly.pdbx_strand_id
1 'polypeptide(L)'
;ESLTQVVTLLNGNNAYITGSQTYIDTVGQSASQLISGISQLNESYAQFDSAVNTLASELDKMSESLVQLRQAVNQLADAYSSVDIGINSYTTGVKALLDGTDKLAAGSDALKTGTSSLYSGAKEVNTGAETLYQGIVSLDSGAGTLSDGAAALSAGTKTLSDGAYSLLTGASSLSDGAASVSSGAASLKSGASSLSGGAATLYSSLESLKTGSESLQSGASQLYDGIGSLKSGGNALIEGIQKLHDGSKELKDGMAEFDREGIRKIADIVNKDMVSITDRITALENASDDYKSFSGLSDSMDGTVKFIIETAEISND
;
A
#
# COMPACT_ATOMS: atom_id res chain seq x y z
N GLU A 1 -164.28 112.74 119.36
CA GLU A 1 -163.39 111.56 119.48
C GLU A 1 -163.20 110.73 118.20
N SER A 2 -164.16 110.66 117.25
CA SER A 2 -164.00 109.75 116.08
C SER A 2 -162.96 110.15 115.03
N LEU A 3 -162.69 111.46 114.83
CA LEU A 3 -161.73 111.91 113.80
C LEU A 3 -160.28 111.51 114.10
N THR A 4 -159.88 111.50 115.38
CA THR A 4 -158.50 111.20 115.79
C THR A 4 -158.12 109.76 115.50
N GLN A 5 -159.05 108.80 115.69
CA GLN A 5 -158.82 107.39 115.38
C GLN A 5 -158.65 107.15 113.87
N VAL A 6 -159.40 107.87 113.03
CA VAL A 6 -159.30 107.80 111.57
C VAL A 6 -157.94 108.31 111.07
N VAL A 7 -157.45 109.43 111.61
CA VAL A 7 -156.12 109.98 111.25
C VAL A 7 -154.99 109.04 111.66
N THR A 8 -155.06 108.43 112.85
CA THR A 8 -154.07 107.44 113.30
C THR A 8 -154.07 106.19 112.40
N LEU A 9 -155.24 105.70 111.99
CA LEU A 9 -155.36 104.56 111.08
C LEU A 9 -154.79 104.88 109.69
N LEU A 10 -155.09 106.08 109.16
CA LEU A 10 -154.57 106.54 107.87
C LEU A 10 -153.04 106.70 107.90
N ASN A 11 -152.47 107.23 108.98
CA ASN A 11 -151.02 107.34 109.15
C ASN A 11 -150.35 105.96 109.27
N GLY A 12 -150.96 105.02 110.01
CA GLY A 12 -150.49 103.64 110.10
C GLY A 12 -150.54 102.91 108.75
N ASN A 13 -151.63 103.08 108.00
CA ASN A 13 -151.75 102.55 106.65
C ASN A 13 -150.72 103.18 105.69
N ASN A 14 -150.46 104.49 105.80
CA ASN A 14 -149.46 105.18 104.99
C ASN A 14 -148.02 104.70 105.31
N ALA A 15 -147.70 104.47 106.59
CA ALA A 15 -146.43 103.88 107.01
C ALA A 15 -146.29 102.43 106.53
N TYR A 16 -147.38 101.65 106.57
CA TYR A 16 -147.40 100.28 106.03
C TYR A 16 -147.21 100.26 104.51
N ILE A 17 -147.86 101.17 103.77
CA ILE A 17 -147.68 101.34 102.32
C ILE A 17 -146.25 101.74 102.01
N THR A 18 -145.67 102.70 102.73
CA THR A 18 -144.28 103.15 102.53
C THR A 18 -143.27 102.04 102.86
N GLY A 19 -143.49 101.29 103.93
CA GLY A 19 -142.68 100.13 104.30
C GLY A 19 -142.82 99.00 103.26
N SER A 20 -144.03 98.76 102.76
CA SER A 20 -144.28 97.80 101.68
C SER A 20 -143.62 98.24 100.38
N GLN A 21 -143.67 99.52 100.04
CA GLN A 21 -142.99 100.11 98.89
C GLN A 21 -141.47 99.92 99.00
N THR A 22 -140.89 100.23 100.17
CA THR A 22 -139.46 100.04 100.44
C THR A 22 -139.05 98.57 100.36
N TYR A 23 -139.89 97.67 100.89
CA TYR A 23 -139.68 96.22 100.78
C TYR A 23 -139.74 95.77 99.32
N ILE A 24 -140.74 96.23 98.55
CA ILE A 24 -140.88 95.95 97.11
C ILE A 24 -139.67 96.48 96.33
N ASP A 25 -139.19 97.69 96.64
CA ASP A 25 -138.01 98.28 96.01
C ASP A 25 -136.74 97.49 96.35
N THR A 26 -136.59 97.03 97.59
CA THR A 26 -135.47 96.18 98.04
C THR A 26 -135.52 94.80 97.38
N VAL A 27 -136.70 94.22 97.25
CA VAL A 27 -136.93 92.96 96.52
C VAL A 27 -136.65 93.16 95.03
N GLY A 28 -137.04 94.28 94.44
CA GLY A 28 -136.75 94.65 93.06
C GLY A 28 -135.25 94.83 92.80
N GLN A 29 -134.52 95.45 93.72
CA GLN A 29 -133.07 95.55 93.68
C GLN A 29 -132.39 94.18 93.83
N SER A 30 -132.83 93.37 94.79
CA SER A 30 -132.33 92.00 95.00
C SER A 30 -132.57 91.11 93.78
N ALA A 31 -133.76 91.22 93.16
CA ALA A 31 -134.11 90.52 91.93
C ALA A 31 -133.22 90.99 90.76
N SER A 32 -132.96 92.29 90.65
CA SER A 32 -132.07 92.84 89.62
C SER A 32 -130.62 92.37 89.80
N GLN A 33 -130.13 92.32 91.04
CA GLN A 33 -128.81 91.76 91.37
C GLN A 33 -128.73 90.26 91.04
N LEU A 34 -129.78 89.49 91.35
CA LEU A 34 -129.85 88.07 91.01
C LEU A 34 -129.86 87.86 89.49
N ILE A 35 -130.63 88.64 88.72
CA ILE A 35 -130.64 88.60 87.26
C ILE A 35 -129.25 88.93 86.70
N SER A 36 -128.58 89.94 87.25
CA SER A 36 -127.19 90.28 86.88
C SER A 36 -126.22 89.15 87.20
N GLY A 37 -126.33 88.52 88.38
CA GLY A 37 -125.50 87.39 88.79
C GLY A 37 -125.71 86.15 87.93
N ILE A 38 -126.97 85.84 87.57
CA ILE A 38 -127.31 84.76 86.63
C ILE A 38 -126.72 85.06 85.24
N SER A 39 -126.78 86.32 84.78
CA SER A 39 -126.20 86.73 83.50
C SER A 39 -124.68 86.57 83.49
N GLN A 40 -123.99 87.02 84.54
CA GLN A 40 -122.54 86.84 84.71
C GLN A 40 -122.12 85.37 84.80
N LEU A 41 -122.92 84.55 85.50
CA LEU A 41 -122.70 83.11 85.58
C LEU A 41 -122.88 82.45 84.22
N ASN A 42 -123.89 82.85 83.45
CA ASN A 42 -124.13 82.35 82.11
C ASN A 42 -122.97 82.71 81.16
N GLU A 43 -122.45 83.94 81.24
CA GLU A 43 -121.24 84.36 80.52
C GLU A 43 -120.01 83.54 80.95
N SER A 44 -119.84 83.32 82.25
CA SER A 44 -118.72 82.52 82.79
C SER A 44 -118.80 81.06 82.33
N TYR A 45 -120.00 80.47 82.27
CA TYR A 45 -120.21 79.13 81.72
C TYR A 45 -119.92 79.06 80.23
N ALA A 46 -120.34 80.07 79.45
CA ALA A 46 -120.02 80.13 78.03
C ALA A 46 -118.50 80.23 77.79
N GLN A 47 -117.80 81.02 78.61
CA GLN A 47 -116.33 81.10 78.57
C GLN A 47 -115.66 79.79 78.98
N PHE A 48 -116.14 79.14 80.04
CA PHE A 48 -115.63 77.85 80.49
C PHE A 48 -115.83 76.75 79.42
N ASP A 49 -117.03 76.66 78.82
CA ASP A 49 -117.32 75.73 77.75
C ASP A 49 -116.41 75.97 76.53
N SER A 50 -116.22 77.24 76.15
CA SER A 50 -115.25 77.60 75.10
C SER A 50 -113.82 77.18 75.44
N ALA A 51 -113.40 77.32 76.71
CA ALA A 51 -112.07 76.91 77.15
C ALA A 51 -111.92 75.37 77.16
N VAL A 52 -112.94 74.63 77.58
CA VAL A 52 -112.97 73.16 77.53
C VAL A 52 -112.90 72.67 76.09
N ASN A 53 -113.69 73.26 75.19
CA ASN A 53 -113.66 72.92 73.76
C ASN A 53 -112.30 73.26 73.12
N THR A 54 -111.66 74.35 73.53
CA THR A 54 -110.30 74.70 73.09
C THR A 54 -109.28 73.68 73.59
N LEU A 55 -109.34 73.31 74.88
CA LEU A 55 -108.45 72.31 75.46
C LEU A 55 -108.61 70.94 74.79
N ALA A 56 -109.84 70.51 74.53
CA ALA A 56 -110.12 69.27 73.80
C ALA A 56 -109.47 69.30 72.41
N SER A 57 -109.63 70.40 71.67
CA SER A 57 -108.99 70.57 70.35
C SER A 57 -107.46 70.55 70.42
N GLU A 58 -106.85 71.18 71.43
CA GLU A 58 -105.39 71.15 71.62
C GLU A 58 -104.88 69.76 72.02
N LEU A 59 -105.63 69.01 72.82
CA LEU A 59 -105.30 67.62 73.16
C LEU A 59 -105.38 66.70 71.93
N ASP A 60 -106.36 66.90 71.05
CA ASP A 60 -106.47 66.17 69.78
C ASP A 60 -105.24 66.46 68.89
N LYS A 61 -104.86 67.72 68.73
CA LYS A 61 -103.64 68.12 67.99
C LYS A 61 -102.37 67.54 68.59
N MET A 62 -102.28 67.47 69.92
CA MET A 62 -101.14 66.86 70.60
C MET A 62 -101.10 65.35 70.35
N SER A 63 -102.24 64.67 70.40
CA SER A 63 -102.36 63.24 70.05
C SER A 63 -101.89 62.99 68.61
N GLU A 64 -102.33 63.80 67.65
CA GLU A 64 -101.87 63.75 66.26
C GLU A 64 -100.35 63.96 66.16
N SER A 65 -99.81 64.94 66.88
CA SER A 65 -98.37 65.23 66.93
C SER A 65 -97.55 64.07 67.51
N LEU A 66 -98.07 63.38 68.54
CA LEU A 66 -97.42 62.19 69.12
C LEU A 66 -97.44 61.00 68.15
N VAL A 67 -98.52 60.84 67.37
CA VAL A 67 -98.58 59.83 66.31
C VAL A 67 -97.54 60.12 65.23
N GLN A 68 -97.42 61.37 64.79
CA GLN A 68 -96.41 61.80 63.82
C GLN A 68 -94.98 61.61 64.35
N LEU A 69 -94.71 61.98 65.60
CA LEU A 69 -93.41 61.78 66.24
C LEU A 69 -93.05 60.29 66.30
N ARG A 70 -93.99 59.43 66.69
CA ARG A 70 -93.78 57.98 66.71
C ARG A 70 -93.44 57.43 65.31
N GLN A 71 -94.15 57.90 64.28
CA GLN A 71 -93.85 57.52 62.90
C GLN A 71 -92.45 57.97 62.47
N ALA A 72 -92.07 59.22 62.80
CA ALA A 72 -90.74 59.74 62.49
C ALA A 72 -89.61 58.98 63.23
N VAL A 73 -89.83 58.61 64.49
CA VAL A 73 -88.88 57.78 65.27
C VAL A 73 -88.72 56.39 64.64
N ASN A 74 -89.82 55.76 64.20
CA ASN A 74 -89.76 54.47 63.52
C ASN A 74 -89.01 54.58 62.18
N GLN A 75 -89.29 55.61 61.38
CA GLN A 75 -88.58 55.87 60.12
C GLN A 75 -87.08 56.08 60.35
N LEU A 76 -86.71 56.80 61.41
CA LEU A 76 -85.32 57.00 61.79
C LEU A 76 -84.65 55.67 62.20
N ALA A 77 -85.34 54.83 62.97
CA ALA A 77 -84.83 53.51 63.35
C ALA A 77 -84.60 52.61 62.12
N ASP A 78 -85.53 52.60 61.17
CA ASP A 78 -85.40 51.86 59.91
C ASP A 78 -84.23 52.39 59.06
N ALA A 79 -84.05 53.72 59.02
CA ALA A 79 -82.92 54.35 58.36
C ALA A 79 -81.58 53.95 59.00
N TYR A 80 -81.49 53.94 60.33
CA TYR A 80 -80.30 53.47 61.05
C TYR A 80 -80.00 51.99 60.78
N SER A 81 -81.03 51.13 60.76
CA SER A 81 -80.85 49.71 60.43
C SER A 81 -80.31 49.54 58.99
N SER A 82 -80.83 50.32 58.04
CA SER A 82 -80.35 50.30 56.65
C SER A 82 -78.89 50.77 56.54
N VAL A 83 -78.51 51.80 57.30
CA VAL A 83 -77.12 52.29 57.36
C VAL A 83 -76.19 51.23 57.96
N ASP A 84 -76.59 50.58 59.05
CA ASP A 84 -75.80 49.50 59.68
C ASP A 84 -75.58 48.31 58.73
N ILE A 85 -76.63 47.88 58.02
CA ILE A 85 -76.52 46.84 56.98
C ILE A 85 -75.57 47.29 55.86
N GLY A 86 -75.65 48.55 55.44
CA GLY A 86 -74.78 49.14 54.43
C GLY A 86 -73.30 49.16 54.87
N ILE A 87 -73.02 49.56 56.11
CA ILE A 87 -71.66 49.58 56.67
C ILE A 87 -71.09 48.17 56.80
N ASN A 88 -71.89 47.21 57.26
CA ASN A 88 -71.47 45.80 57.34
C ASN A 88 -71.17 45.21 55.94
N SER A 89 -72.00 45.53 54.95
CA SER A 89 -71.78 45.12 53.56
C SER A 89 -70.53 45.77 52.96
N TYR A 90 -70.32 47.07 53.18
CA TYR A 90 -69.13 47.79 52.77
C TYR A 90 -67.86 47.19 53.39
N THR A 91 -67.88 46.94 54.71
CA THR A 91 -66.73 46.36 55.44
C THR A 91 -66.40 44.96 54.92
N THR A 92 -67.41 44.15 54.62
CA THR A 92 -67.23 42.84 53.98
C THR A 92 -66.62 42.96 52.58
N GLY A 93 -67.09 43.91 51.77
CA GLY A 93 -66.54 44.20 50.45
C GLY A 93 -65.08 44.66 50.49
N VAL A 94 -64.73 45.53 51.44
CA VAL A 94 -63.34 45.99 51.66
C VAL A 94 -62.45 44.81 52.08
N LYS A 95 -62.91 43.92 52.95
CA LYS A 95 -62.17 42.71 53.31
C LYS A 95 -61.92 41.80 52.10
N ALA A 96 -62.95 41.57 51.29
CA ALA A 96 -62.80 40.78 50.06
C ALA A 96 -61.81 41.42 49.07
N LEU A 97 -61.78 42.76 48.98
CA LEU A 97 -60.80 43.48 48.18
C LEU A 97 -59.37 43.27 48.71
N LEU A 98 -59.17 43.37 50.03
CA LEU A 98 -57.87 43.13 50.66
C LEU A 98 -57.37 41.70 50.40
N ASP A 99 -58.23 40.70 50.60
CA ASP A 99 -57.92 39.30 50.29
C ASP A 99 -57.58 39.10 48.80
N GLY A 100 -58.25 39.84 47.92
CA GLY A 100 -57.97 39.87 46.48
C GLY A 100 -56.60 40.47 46.16
N THR A 101 -56.22 41.57 46.82
CA THR A 101 -54.90 42.19 46.65
C THR A 101 -53.78 41.31 47.15
N ASP A 102 -53.97 40.60 48.27
CA ASP A 102 -52.99 39.65 48.80
C ASP A 102 -52.77 38.47 47.84
N LYS A 103 -53.85 37.94 47.25
CA LYS A 103 -53.76 36.92 46.20
C LYS A 103 -53.03 37.41 44.95
N LEU A 104 -53.27 38.66 44.53
CA LEU A 104 -52.59 39.26 43.39
C LEU A 104 -51.09 39.45 43.65
N ALA A 105 -50.72 39.89 44.86
CA ALA A 105 -49.32 40.02 45.27
C ALA A 105 -48.62 38.66 45.24
N ALA A 106 -49.22 37.63 45.86
CA ALA A 106 -48.69 36.27 45.83
C ALA A 106 -48.55 35.72 44.40
N GLY A 107 -49.54 35.96 43.53
CA GLY A 107 -49.49 35.59 42.12
C GLY A 107 -48.36 36.31 41.36
N SER A 108 -48.11 37.58 41.67
CA SER A 108 -47.04 38.37 41.06
C SER A 108 -45.65 37.86 41.48
N ASP A 109 -45.48 37.49 42.75
CA ASP A 109 -44.24 36.90 43.25
C ASP A 109 -43.98 35.51 42.65
N ALA A 110 -45.03 34.70 42.50
CA ALA A 110 -44.94 33.41 41.80
C ALA A 110 -44.55 33.60 40.33
N LEU A 111 -45.14 34.58 39.64
CA LEU A 111 -44.80 34.91 38.25
C LEU A 111 -43.35 35.39 38.12
N LYS A 112 -42.88 36.26 39.02
CA LYS A 112 -41.48 36.72 39.06
C LYS A 112 -40.50 35.54 39.26
N THR A 113 -40.85 34.62 40.14
CA THR A 113 -40.04 33.41 40.37
C THR A 113 -40.01 32.54 39.12
N GLY A 114 -41.18 32.25 38.54
CA GLY A 114 -41.29 31.43 37.32
C GLY A 114 -40.55 32.03 36.12
N THR A 115 -40.64 33.35 35.92
CA THR A 115 -39.91 34.05 34.85
C THR A 115 -38.40 34.05 35.08
N SER A 116 -37.95 34.16 36.33
CA SER A 116 -36.52 34.04 36.68
C SER A 116 -35.99 32.62 36.42
N SER A 117 -36.76 31.59 36.79
CA SER A 117 -36.42 30.19 36.47
C SER A 117 -36.38 29.93 34.97
N LEU A 118 -37.34 30.46 34.21
CA LEU A 118 -37.38 30.35 32.75
C LEU A 118 -36.16 31.02 32.10
N TYR A 119 -35.76 32.20 32.58
CA TYR A 119 -34.57 32.89 32.11
C TYR A 119 -33.29 32.08 32.37
N SER A 120 -33.14 31.52 33.57
CA SER A 120 -32.01 30.64 33.89
C SER A 120 -31.97 29.39 33.01
N GLY A 121 -33.11 28.72 32.82
CA GLY A 121 -33.22 27.57 31.93
C GLY A 121 -32.89 27.92 30.47
N ALA A 122 -33.32 29.08 29.98
CA ALA A 122 -32.97 29.54 28.64
C ALA A 122 -31.45 29.78 28.49
N LYS A 123 -30.78 30.31 29.53
CA LYS A 123 -29.33 30.49 29.55
C LYS A 123 -28.58 29.15 29.55
N GLU A 124 -29.08 28.15 30.29
CA GLU A 124 -28.54 26.79 30.29
C GLU A 124 -28.68 26.14 28.91
N VAL A 125 -29.86 26.24 28.28
CA VAL A 125 -30.09 25.75 26.92
C VAL A 125 -29.14 26.42 25.93
N ASN A 126 -28.95 27.74 26.00
CA ASN A 126 -28.02 28.44 25.12
C ASN A 126 -26.56 27.98 25.32
N THR A 127 -26.15 27.75 26.56
CA THR A 127 -24.81 27.24 26.89
C THR A 127 -24.62 25.81 26.38
N GLY A 128 -25.65 24.96 26.51
CA GLY A 128 -25.67 23.61 25.96
C GLY A 128 -25.61 23.59 24.43
N ALA A 129 -26.33 24.50 23.77
CA ALA A 129 -26.30 24.66 22.31
C ALA A 129 -24.92 25.09 21.80
N GLU A 130 -24.26 26.04 22.47
CA GLU A 130 -22.89 26.43 22.15
C GLU A 130 -21.91 25.26 22.33
N THR A 131 -22.03 24.52 23.44
CA THR A 131 -21.19 23.33 23.70
C THR A 131 -21.39 22.27 22.61
N LEU A 132 -22.64 22.01 22.21
CA LEU A 132 -22.96 21.09 21.13
C LEU A 132 -22.36 21.55 19.80
N TYR A 133 -22.46 22.84 19.48
CA TYR A 133 -21.87 23.43 18.28
C TYR A 133 -20.35 23.23 18.23
N GLN A 134 -19.64 23.52 19.33
CA GLN A 134 -18.19 23.28 19.42
C GLN A 134 -17.83 21.79 19.29
N GLY A 135 -18.68 20.91 19.83
CA GLY A 135 -18.55 19.46 19.65
C GLY A 135 -18.69 19.04 18.18
N ILE A 136 -19.64 19.62 17.45
CA ILE A 136 -19.84 19.36 16.01
C ILE A 136 -18.65 19.84 15.19
N VAL A 137 -18.13 21.05 15.47
CA VAL A 137 -16.92 21.58 14.79
C VAL A 137 -15.71 20.68 15.03
N SER A 138 -15.53 20.19 16.27
CA SER A 138 -14.44 19.27 16.60
C SER A 138 -14.58 17.92 15.88
N LEU A 139 -15.81 17.40 15.79
CA LEU A 139 -16.11 16.17 15.07
C LEU A 139 -15.83 16.31 13.57
N ASP A 140 -16.22 17.42 12.95
CA ASP A 140 -15.97 17.71 11.53
C ASP A 140 -14.47 17.76 11.23
N SER A 141 -13.70 18.48 12.06
CA SER A 141 -12.23 18.52 11.97
C SER A 141 -11.59 17.13 12.13
N GLY A 142 -12.09 16.32 13.08
CA GLY A 142 -11.66 14.95 13.27
C GLY A 142 -11.98 14.05 12.06
N ALA A 143 -13.15 14.22 11.44
CA ALA A 143 -13.55 13.51 10.24
C ALA A 143 -12.66 13.90 9.03
N GLY A 144 -12.31 15.18 8.89
CA GLY A 144 -11.35 15.65 7.89
C GLY A 144 -9.97 15.01 8.07
N THR A 145 -9.45 15.01 9.31
CA THR A 145 -8.17 14.36 9.64
C THR A 145 -8.18 12.86 9.32
N LEU A 146 -9.28 12.16 9.61
CA LEU A 146 -9.43 10.74 9.29
C LEU A 146 -9.47 10.50 7.77
N SER A 147 -10.13 11.37 7.02
CA SER A 147 -10.19 11.30 5.55
C SER A 147 -8.80 11.47 4.93
N ASP A 148 -8.03 12.45 5.38
CA ASP A 148 -6.65 12.67 4.94
C ASP A 148 -5.75 11.47 5.26
N GLY A 149 -5.89 10.92 6.48
CA GLY A 149 -5.17 9.70 6.89
C GLY A 149 -5.51 8.49 6.01
N ALA A 150 -6.78 8.30 5.65
CA ALA A 150 -7.21 7.23 4.76
C ALA A 150 -6.66 7.41 3.33
N ALA A 151 -6.62 8.64 2.82
CA ALA A 151 -6.02 8.95 1.53
C ALA A 151 -4.51 8.68 1.52
N ALA A 152 -3.80 9.09 2.58
CA ALA A 152 -2.37 8.82 2.75
C ALA A 152 -2.08 7.31 2.82
N LEU A 153 -2.89 6.54 3.56
CA LEU A 153 -2.78 5.09 3.62
C LEU A 153 -2.99 4.45 2.25
N SER A 154 -4.00 4.89 1.49
CA SER A 154 -4.26 4.40 0.14
C SER A 154 -3.11 4.68 -0.84
N ALA A 155 -2.51 5.88 -0.75
CA ALA A 155 -1.32 6.20 -1.54
C ALA A 155 -0.13 5.32 -1.15
N GLY A 156 0.11 5.12 0.15
CA GLY A 156 1.17 4.26 0.67
C GLY A 156 1.02 2.80 0.24
N THR A 157 -0.19 2.24 0.27
CA THR A 157 -0.44 0.86 -0.19
C THR A 157 -0.24 0.71 -1.70
N LYS A 158 -0.59 1.73 -2.50
CA LYS A 158 -0.27 1.74 -3.93
C LYS A 158 1.25 1.75 -4.16
N THR A 159 2.00 2.61 -3.47
CA THR A 159 3.47 2.65 -3.57
C THR A 159 4.08 1.31 -3.18
N LEU A 160 3.59 0.67 -2.11
CA LEU A 160 4.05 -0.65 -1.70
C LEU A 160 3.78 -1.71 -2.77
N SER A 161 2.59 -1.68 -3.39
CA SER A 161 2.24 -2.59 -4.48
C SER A 161 3.14 -2.40 -5.70
N ASP A 162 3.37 -1.16 -6.13
CA ASP A 162 4.26 -0.83 -7.25
C ASP A 162 5.71 -1.29 -6.97
N GLY A 163 6.17 -1.12 -5.73
CA GLY A 163 7.47 -1.61 -5.26
C GLY A 163 7.58 -3.14 -5.28
N ALA A 164 6.52 -3.85 -4.86
CA ALA A 164 6.47 -5.31 -4.90
C ALA A 164 6.51 -5.84 -6.35
N TYR A 165 5.80 -5.20 -7.28
CA TYR A 165 5.90 -5.53 -8.70
C TYR A 165 7.31 -5.31 -9.25
N SER A 166 7.93 -4.18 -8.91
CA SER A 166 9.31 -3.87 -9.33
C SER A 166 10.31 -4.90 -8.80
N LEU A 167 10.15 -5.33 -7.54
CA LEU A 167 10.97 -6.38 -6.95
C LEU A 167 10.80 -7.73 -7.66
N LEU A 168 9.55 -8.09 -7.99
CA LEU A 168 9.25 -9.31 -8.75
C LEU A 168 9.95 -9.28 -10.13
N THR A 169 9.83 -8.18 -10.86
CA THR A 169 10.52 -8.01 -12.16
C THR A 169 12.03 -8.12 -12.01
N GLY A 170 12.61 -7.45 -11.00
CA GLY A 170 14.05 -7.54 -10.72
C GLY A 170 14.50 -8.97 -10.39
N ALA A 171 13.71 -9.71 -9.61
CA ALA A 171 13.98 -11.10 -9.29
C ALA A 171 13.94 -12.01 -10.54
N SER A 172 12.97 -11.79 -11.44
CA SER A 172 12.92 -12.49 -12.73
C SER A 172 14.15 -12.19 -13.59
N SER A 173 14.54 -10.91 -13.73
CA SER A 173 15.75 -10.53 -14.48
C SER A 173 17.02 -11.14 -13.88
N LEU A 174 17.13 -11.21 -12.56
CA LEU A 174 18.26 -11.85 -11.88
C LEU A 174 18.30 -13.36 -12.18
N SER A 175 17.14 -14.02 -12.19
CA SER A 175 17.02 -15.44 -12.57
C SER A 175 17.48 -15.69 -14.01
N ASP A 176 17.05 -14.85 -14.96
CA ASP A 176 17.46 -14.94 -16.36
C ASP A 176 18.97 -14.70 -16.55
N GLY A 177 19.52 -13.73 -15.82
CA GLY A 177 20.96 -13.48 -15.77
C GLY A 177 21.74 -14.67 -15.22
N ALA A 178 21.26 -15.29 -14.12
CA ALA A 178 21.87 -16.48 -13.55
C ALA A 178 21.86 -17.67 -14.52
N ALA A 179 20.74 -17.87 -15.24
CA ALA A 179 20.64 -18.88 -16.29
C ALA A 179 21.65 -18.62 -17.42
N SER A 180 21.79 -17.37 -17.86
CA SER A 180 22.74 -16.97 -18.89
C SER A 180 24.20 -17.21 -18.47
N VAL A 181 24.55 -16.89 -17.23
CA VAL A 181 25.89 -17.17 -16.66
C VAL A 181 26.15 -18.68 -16.61
N SER A 182 25.16 -19.47 -16.20
CA SER A 182 25.26 -20.94 -16.17
C SER A 182 25.52 -21.51 -17.56
N SER A 183 24.78 -21.05 -18.58
CA SER A 183 25.02 -21.44 -19.98
C SER A 183 26.42 -21.04 -20.47
N GLY A 184 26.87 -19.81 -20.18
CA GLY A 184 28.22 -19.35 -20.52
C GLY A 184 29.31 -20.20 -19.87
N ALA A 185 29.14 -20.57 -18.60
CA ALA A 185 30.06 -21.46 -17.90
C ALA A 185 30.12 -22.87 -18.53
N ALA A 186 28.97 -23.40 -18.97
CA ALA A 186 28.92 -24.67 -19.70
C ALA A 186 29.65 -24.60 -21.05
N SER A 187 29.45 -23.51 -21.81
CA SER A 187 30.18 -23.27 -23.06
C SER A 187 31.69 -23.15 -22.84
N LEU A 188 32.12 -22.41 -21.82
CA LEU A 188 33.54 -22.28 -21.47
C LEU A 188 34.16 -23.64 -21.11
N LYS A 189 33.45 -24.45 -20.31
CA LYS A 189 33.87 -25.82 -19.99
C LYS A 189 34.05 -26.67 -21.24
N SER A 190 33.10 -26.60 -22.18
CA SER A 190 33.19 -27.32 -23.46
C SER A 190 34.42 -26.88 -24.27
N GLY A 191 34.62 -25.56 -24.42
CA GLY A 191 35.78 -25.01 -25.12
C GLY A 191 37.11 -25.40 -24.48
N ALA A 192 37.19 -25.40 -23.15
CA ALA A 192 38.38 -25.87 -22.42
C ALA A 192 38.66 -27.36 -22.68
N SER A 193 37.64 -28.21 -22.71
CA SER A 193 37.78 -29.62 -23.08
C SER A 193 38.27 -29.80 -24.52
N SER A 194 37.73 -29.03 -25.48
CA SER A 194 38.19 -29.05 -26.87
C SER A 194 39.65 -28.61 -27.01
N LEU A 195 40.06 -27.54 -26.32
CA LEU A 195 41.44 -27.07 -26.29
C LEU A 195 42.38 -28.13 -25.72
N SER A 196 41.99 -28.78 -24.62
CA SER A 196 42.74 -29.89 -24.03
C SER A 196 42.90 -31.06 -25.01
N GLY A 197 41.84 -31.41 -25.75
CA GLY A 197 41.89 -32.44 -26.78
C GLY A 197 42.85 -32.08 -27.91
N GLY A 198 42.76 -30.85 -28.44
CA GLY A 198 43.68 -30.35 -29.47
C GLY A 198 45.15 -30.32 -29.02
N ALA A 199 45.41 -29.94 -27.77
CA ALA A 199 46.75 -29.97 -27.19
C ALA A 199 47.32 -31.40 -27.12
N ALA A 200 46.50 -32.39 -26.74
CA ALA A 200 46.90 -33.79 -26.74
C ALA A 200 47.20 -34.31 -28.16
N THR A 201 46.39 -33.93 -29.16
CA THR A 201 46.66 -34.25 -30.57
C THR A 201 47.98 -33.63 -31.03
N LEU A 202 48.20 -32.33 -30.78
CA LEU A 202 49.46 -31.67 -31.13
C LEU A 202 50.67 -32.37 -30.52
N TYR A 203 50.59 -32.73 -29.23
CA TYR A 203 51.64 -33.49 -28.55
C TYR A 203 51.96 -34.80 -29.27
N SER A 204 50.93 -35.59 -29.62
CA SER A 204 51.12 -36.86 -30.35
C SER A 204 51.75 -36.69 -31.75
N SER A 205 51.39 -35.60 -32.44
CA SER A 205 51.98 -35.28 -33.75
C SER A 205 53.45 -34.85 -33.63
N LEU A 206 53.80 -34.11 -32.58
CA LEU A 206 55.20 -33.75 -32.29
C LEU A 206 56.05 -34.99 -31.98
N GLU A 207 55.50 -35.97 -31.24
CA GLU A 207 56.19 -37.24 -30.99
C GLU A 207 56.42 -38.02 -32.29
N SER A 208 55.41 -38.07 -33.16
CA SER A 208 55.53 -38.70 -34.48
C SER A 208 56.56 -38.01 -35.38
N LEU A 209 56.58 -36.67 -35.36
CA LEU A 209 57.58 -35.88 -36.10
C LEU A 209 59.00 -36.13 -35.59
N LYS A 210 59.17 -36.25 -34.26
CA LYS A 210 60.45 -36.61 -33.64
C LYS A 210 60.93 -37.98 -34.13
N THR A 211 60.09 -39.01 -34.07
CA THR A 211 60.42 -40.35 -34.59
C THR A 211 60.74 -40.33 -36.09
N GLY A 212 59.97 -39.59 -36.89
CA GLY A 212 60.26 -39.41 -38.32
C GLY A 212 61.61 -38.74 -38.58
N SER A 213 61.96 -37.74 -37.75
CA SER A 213 63.25 -37.04 -37.84
C SER A 213 64.43 -37.95 -37.45
N GLU A 214 64.28 -38.76 -36.40
CA GLU A 214 65.26 -39.79 -36.01
C GLU A 214 65.46 -40.84 -37.12
N SER A 215 64.36 -41.24 -37.76
CA SER A 215 64.40 -42.18 -38.90
C SER A 215 65.12 -41.58 -40.11
N LEU A 216 64.83 -40.31 -40.44
CA LEU A 216 65.51 -39.58 -41.51
C LEU A 216 67.01 -39.44 -41.22
N GLN A 217 67.38 -39.11 -39.98
CA GLN A 217 68.78 -39.05 -39.55
C GLN A 217 69.47 -40.40 -39.74
N SER A 218 68.83 -41.50 -39.32
CA SER A 218 69.35 -42.85 -39.51
C SER A 218 69.56 -43.19 -40.98
N GLY A 219 68.54 -42.93 -41.83
CA GLY A 219 68.65 -43.15 -43.28
C GLY A 219 69.73 -42.29 -43.95
N ALA A 220 69.92 -41.04 -43.50
CA ALA A 220 71.01 -40.19 -43.97
C ALA A 220 72.39 -40.74 -43.59
N SER A 221 72.55 -41.29 -42.37
CA SER A 221 73.78 -41.97 -41.95
C SER A 221 74.03 -43.24 -42.78
N GLN A 222 73.00 -44.05 -43.03
CA GLN A 222 73.13 -45.23 -43.89
C GLN A 222 73.51 -44.86 -45.33
N LEU A 223 72.92 -43.79 -45.88
CA LEU A 223 73.29 -43.27 -47.19
C LEU A 223 74.75 -42.81 -47.21
N TYR A 224 75.21 -42.11 -46.17
CA TYR A 224 76.60 -41.69 -46.02
C TYR A 224 77.55 -42.90 -45.99
N ASP A 225 77.24 -43.94 -45.22
CA ASP A 225 78.01 -45.18 -45.15
C ASP A 225 78.01 -45.92 -46.51
N GLY A 226 76.87 -45.93 -47.22
CA GLY A 226 76.74 -46.49 -48.55
C GLY A 226 77.60 -45.74 -49.59
N ILE A 227 77.64 -44.40 -49.54
CA ILE A 227 78.54 -43.58 -50.36
C ILE A 227 80.00 -43.89 -50.04
N GLY A 228 80.35 -44.05 -48.76
CA GLY A 228 81.68 -44.46 -48.33
C GLY A 228 82.07 -45.84 -48.88
N SER A 229 81.14 -46.80 -48.85
CA SER A 229 81.32 -48.14 -49.40
C SER A 229 81.45 -48.11 -50.92
N LEU A 230 80.63 -47.32 -51.61
CA LEU A 230 80.71 -47.14 -53.07
C LEU A 230 82.04 -46.52 -53.49
N LYS A 231 82.54 -45.52 -52.75
CA LYS A 231 83.87 -44.93 -52.95
C LYS A 231 84.97 -45.99 -52.80
N SER A 232 84.91 -46.81 -51.75
CA SER A 232 85.86 -47.90 -51.53
C SER A 232 85.80 -48.96 -52.64
N GLY A 233 84.60 -49.36 -53.06
CA GLY A 233 84.40 -50.28 -54.18
C GLY A 233 84.87 -49.70 -55.51
N GLY A 234 84.67 -48.39 -55.74
CA GLY A 234 85.22 -47.66 -56.88
C GLY A 234 86.75 -47.66 -56.89
N ASN A 235 87.40 -47.44 -55.73
CA ASN A 235 88.85 -47.55 -55.61
C ASN A 235 89.33 -48.98 -55.90
N ALA A 236 88.66 -50.00 -55.35
CA ALA A 236 88.99 -51.39 -55.63
C ALA A 236 88.80 -51.76 -57.11
N LEU A 237 87.78 -51.19 -57.78
CA LEU A 237 87.59 -51.34 -59.22
C LEU A 237 88.73 -50.69 -60.01
N ILE A 238 89.17 -49.49 -59.63
CA ILE A 238 90.33 -48.83 -60.25
C ILE A 238 91.58 -49.69 -60.08
N GLU A 239 91.84 -50.21 -58.87
CA GLU A 239 92.94 -51.14 -58.61
C GLU A 239 92.82 -52.43 -59.45
N GLY A 240 91.62 -52.98 -59.58
CA GLY A 240 91.35 -54.14 -60.43
C GLY A 240 91.59 -53.86 -61.92
N ILE A 241 91.20 -52.69 -62.42
CA ILE A 241 91.49 -52.23 -63.79
C ILE A 241 93.00 -52.06 -63.98
N GLN A 242 93.71 -51.50 -63.00
CA GLN A 242 95.17 -51.41 -63.05
C GLN A 242 95.82 -52.80 -63.11
N LYS A 243 95.39 -53.73 -62.25
CA LYS A 243 95.88 -55.12 -62.31
C LYS A 243 95.56 -55.80 -63.64
N LEU A 244 94.37 -55.58 -64.20
CA LEU A 244 94.00 -56.12 -65.50
C LEU A 244 94.85 -55.50 -66.62
N HIS A 245 95.08 -54.19 -66.58
CA HIS A 245 95.98 -53.50 -67.50
C HIS A 245 97.40 -54.07 -67.41
N ASP A 246 97.93 -54.22 -66.21
CA ASP A 246 99.26 -54.76 -65.98
C ASP A 246 99.37 -56.22 -66.43
N GLY A 247 98.40 -57.06 -66.09
CA GLY A 247 98.33 -58.45 -66.57
C GLY A 247 98.15 -58.55 -68.09
N SER A 248 97.43 -57.62 -68.72
CA SER A 248 97.30 -57.57 -70.18
C SER A 248 98.62 -57.16 -70.86
N LYS A 249 99.40 -56.30 -70.21
CA LYS A 249 100.74 -55.93 -70.65
C LYS A 249 101.70 -57.12 -70.50
N GLU A 250 101.64 -57.80 -69.37
CA GLU A 250 102.43 -59.01 -69.10
C GLU A 250 102.08 -60.14 -70.09
N LEU A 251 100.80 -60.36 -70.39
CA LEU A 251 100.37 -61.29 -71.43
C LEU A 251 100.88 -60.90 -72.81
N LYS A 252 100.81 -59.61 -73.18
CA LYS A 252 101.36 -59.11 -74.44
C LYS A 252 102.88 -59.35 -74.52
N ASP A 253 103.60 -59.06 -73.44
CA ASP A 253 105.05 -59.23 -73.37
C ASP A 253 105.41 -60.73 -73.47
N GLY A 254 104.69 -61.60 -72.76
CA GLY A 254 104.83 -63.06 -72.85
C GLY A 254 104.43 -63.64 -74.20
N MET A 255 103.42 -63.08 -74.87
CA MET A 255 103.06 -63.45 -76.25
C MET A 255 104.16 -63.05 -77.25
N ALA A 256 104.80 -61.89 -77.05
CA ALA A 256 105.94 -61.47 -77.86
C ALA A 256 107.17 -62.35 -77.60
N GLU A 257 107.37 -62.82 -76.37
CA GLU A 257 108.40 -63.80 -76.01
C GLU A 257 108.12 -65.19 -76.62
N PHE A 258 106.88 -65.69 -76.52
CA PHE A 258 106.46 -66.96 -77.13
C PHE A 258 106.63 -66.97 -78.66
N ASP A 259 106.30 -65.87 -79.34
CA ASP A 259 106.55 -65.71 -80.78
C ASP A 259 108.06 -65.70 -81.10
N ARG A 260 108.85 -64.99 -80.30
CA ARG A 260 110.31 -64.86 -80.50
C ARG A 260 111.06 -66.16 -80.22
N GLU A 261 110.73 -66.85 -79.14
CA GLU A 261 111.53 -67.97 -78.63
C GLU A 261 110.95 -69.33 -78.97
N GLY A 262 109.61 -69.47 -79.06
CA GLY A 262 108.96 -70.73 -79.40
C GLY A 262 108.78 -70.89 -80.90
N ILE A 263 107.99 -70.00 -81.51
CA ILE A 263 107.55 -70.17 -82.91
C ILE A 263 108.72 -70.01 -83.90
N ARG A 264 109.55 -68.96 -83.75
CA ARG A 264 110.69 -68.74 -84.66
C ARG A 264 111.73 -69.85 -84.60
N LYS A 265 112.02 -70.43 -83.43
CA LYS A 265 112.97 -71.54 -83.30
C LYS A 265 112.47 -72.81 -84.01
N ILE A 266 111.18 -73.13 -83.88
CA ILE A 266 110.59 -74.30 -84.54
C ILE A 266 110.60 -74.13 -86.07
N ALA A 267 110.33 -72.91 -86.57
CA ALA A 267 110.38 -72.63 -88.00
C ALA A 267 111.79 -72.82 -88.61
N ASP A 268 112.85 -72.48 -87.87
CA ASP A 268 114.24 -72.63 -88.33
C ASP A 268 114.69 -74.11 -88.38
N ILE A 269 114.27 -74.95 -87.43
CA ILE A 269 114.63 -76.39 -87.38
C ILE A 269 113.98 -77.14 -88.55
N VAL A 270 112.69 -76.91 -88.79
CA VAL A 270 111.93 -77.65 -89.81
C VAL A 270 112.47 -77.40 -91.23
N ASN A 271 112.95 -76.19 -91.51
CA ASN A 271 113.36 -75.83 -92.87
C ASN A 271 114.79 -76.29 -93.22
N LYS A 272 115.67 -76.51 -92.24
CA LYS A 272 117.10 -76.80 -92.47
C LYS A 272 117.44 -78.29 -92.40
N ASP A 273 116.85 -79.04 -91.47
CA ASP A 273 117.27 -80.42 -91.19
C ASP A 273 116.56 -81.47 -92.05
N MET A 274 115.34 -81.19 -92.51
CA MET A 274 114.58 -82.11 -93.38
C MET A 274 115.20 -82.27 -94.78
N VAL A 275 115.83 -81.21 -95.30
CA VAL A 275 116.52 -81.26 -96.60
C VAL A 275 117.78 -82.16 -96.49
N SER A 276 118.50 -82.10 -95.36
CA SER A 276 119.69 -82.92 -95.10
C SER A 276 119.40 -84.44 -94.99
N ILE A 277 118.22 -84.83 -94.53
CA ILE A 277 117.84 -86.25 -94.39
C ILE A 277 117.51 -86.87 -95.75
N THR A 278 116.91 -86.08 -96.65
CA THR A 278 116.46 -86.58 -97.95
C THR A 278 117.64 -86.93 -98.86
N ASP A 279 118.69 -86.10 -98.90
CA ASP A 279 119.89 -86.35 -99.70
C ASP A 279 120.68 -87.59 -99.24
N ARG A 280 120.68 -87.91 -97.94
CA ARG A 280 121.37 -89.09 -97.38
C ARG A 280 120.69 -90.39 -97.74
N ILE A 281 119.36 -90.42 -97.86
CA ILE A 281 118.61 -91.60 -98.28
C ILE A 281 118.89 -91.90 -99.76
N THR A 282 118.89 -90.88 -100.62
CA THR A 282 119.19 -91.03 -102.05
C THR A 282 120.65 -91.47 -102.30
N ALA A 283 121.61 -91.03 -101.46
CA ALA A 283 122.99 -91.50 -101.55
C ALA A 283 123.16 -92.98 -101.13
N LEU A 284 122.40 -93.44 -100.13
CA LEU A 284 122.37 -94.84 -99.68
C LEU A 284 121.77 -95.77 -100.74
N GLU A 285 120.75 -95.31 -101.46
CA GLU A 285 120.11 -96.06 -102.55
C GLU A 285 121.08 -96.31 -103.70
N ASN A 286 121.83 -95.30 -104.15
CA ASN A 286 122.82 -95.45 -105.23
C ASN A 286 124.02 -96.33 -104.84
N ALA A 287 124.47 -96.29 -103.59
CA ALA A 287 125.55 -97.16 -103.12
C ALA A 287 125.12 -98.63 -102.98
N SER A 288 123.82 -98.89 -102.85
CA SER A 288 123.25 -100.24 -102.72
C SER A 288 123.19 -101.00 -104.05
N ASP A 289 123.00 -100.31 -105.19
CA ASP A 289 122.84 -100.97 -106.50
C ASP A 289 124.16 -101.53 -107.08
N ASP A 290 125.32 -100.99 -106.68
CA ASP A 290 126.64 -101.41 -107.20
C ASP A 290 127.26 -102.62 -106.45
N TYR A 291 126.73 -103.01 -105.29
CA TYR A 291 127.41 -103.97 -104.40
C TYR A 291 126.82 -105.39 -104.47
N LYS A 292 127.43 -106.28 -105.28
CA LYS A 292 126.87 -107.62 -105.56
C LYS A 292 127.51 -108.84 -104.83
N SER A 293 128.71 -108.80 -104.18
CA SER A 293 129.31 -109.97 -103.43
C SER A 293 130.62 -109.70 -102.62
N PHE A 294 130.96 -110.52 -101.59
CA PHE A 294 132.17 -110.48 -100.71
C PHE A 294 133.32 -111.48 -101.04
N SER A 295 133.15 -112.46 -101.95
CA SER A 295 134.23 -113.42 -102.28
C SER A 295 134.33 -113.84 -103.76
N GLY A 296 133.64 -113.14 -104.67
CA GLY A 296 133.58 -113.48 -106.10
C GLY A 296 132.57 -114.60 -106.39
N LEU A 297 131.59 -114.33 -107.24
CA LEU A 297 130.57 -115.27 -107.70
C LEU A 297 130.98 -115.86 -109.05
N SER A 298 130.77 -117.17 -109.26
CA SER A 298 130.86 -117.83 -110.57
C SER A 298 129.47 -118.02 -111.18
N ASP A 299 129.43 -118.27 -112.50
CA ASP A 299 128.26 -118.13 -113.41
C ASP A 299 126.99 -118.92 -113.09
N SER A 300 126.91 -119.66 -111.98
CA SER A 300 125.75 -120.49 -111.65
C SER A 300 125.25 -120.35 -110.21
N MET A 301 125.53 -119.24 -109.53
CA MET A 301 125.02 -119.01 -108.17
C MET A 301 124.49 -117.59 -107.95
N ASP A 302 123.35 -117.53 -107.26
CA ASP A 302 122.69 -116.30 -106.79
C ASP A 302 122.99 -116.08 -105.30
N GLY A 303 123.28 -114.84 -104.92
CA GLY A 303 123.50 -114.42 -103.53
C GLY A 303 122.92 -113.04 -103.27
N THR A 304 122.50 -112.78 -102.01
CA THR A 304 121.87 -111.50 -101.60
C THR A 304 122.57 -110.95 -100.36
N VAL A 305 122.79 -109.64 -100.30
CA VAL A 305 123.35 -108.92 -99.14
C VAL A 305 122.27 -108.01 -98.54
N LYS A 306 122.24 -107.92 -97.21
CA LYS A 306 121.26 -107.12 -96.46
C LYS A 306 121.99 -106.11 -95.56
N PHE A 307 121.69 -104.83 -95.70
CA PHE A 307 122.16 -103.78 -94.78
C PHE A 307 121.11 -103.55 -93.68
N ILE A 308 121.57 -103.40 -92.43
CA ILE A 308 120.74 -103.00 -91.28
C ILE A 308 121.25 -101.64 -90.83
N ILE A 309 120.37 -100.63 -90.82
CA ILE A 309 120.68 -99.29 -90.33
C ILE A 309 120.12 -99.17 -88.91
N GLU A 310 120.99 -98.82 -87.98
CA GLU A 310 120.65 -98.52 -86.59
C GLU A 310 120.64 -97.00 -86.40
N THR A 311 119.54 -96.44 -85.87
CA THR A 311 119.40 -95.00 -85.60
C THR A 311 119.46 -94.74 -84.10
N ALA A 312 120.19 -93.70 -83.69
CA ALA A 312 120.29 -93.29 -82.29
C ALA A 312 118.98 -92.67 -81.77
N GLU A 313 118.79 -92.72 -80.46
CA GLU A 313 117.64 -92.21 -79.71
C GLU A 313 117.46 -90.68 -79.87
N ILE A 314 116.20 -90.24 -79.99
CA ILE A 314 115.83 -88.82 -80.04
C ILE A 314 115.68 -88.31 -78.60
N SER A 315 116.66 -87.54 -78.13
CA SER A 315 116.58 -86.76 -76.89
C SER A 315 116.04 -85.36 -77.20
N ASN A 316 115.02 -84.94 -76.47
CA ASN A 316 114.54 -83.56 -76.46
C ASN A 316 114.80 -82.95 -75.09
N ASP A 317 115.70 -81.97 -75.05
CA ASP A 317 115.77 -80.89 -74.05
C ASP A 317 114.58 -79.91 -74.21
#